data_AF-A0A8E2JPZ4-F1
#
_entry.id   AF-A0A8E2JPZ4-F1
#
_cell.length_a   1.000
_cell.length_b   1.000
_cell.length_c   1.000
_cell.angle_alpha   90.00
_cell.angle_beta   90.00
_cell.angle_gamma   90.00
#
_symmetry.space_group_name_H-M   'P 1'
#
loop_
_entity.id
_entity.type
_entity.pdbx_description
1 polymer ?
#
loop_
_entity_poly.entity_id
_entity_poly.type
_entity_poly.pdbx_seq_one_letter_code
_entity_poly.pdbx_strand_id
1 'polypeptide(L)' 'MCVQVVERYSVCGCLYHKHQIDTCLLYGKGGHAVQQKIVLVGYACSAHSEQATKAVPNDL' A
#
# COMPACT_ATOMS: atom_id res chain seq x y z
N MET A 1 16.35 -5.86 12.40
CA MET A 1 15.68 -4.72 11.74
C MET A 1 14.20 -5.04 11.73
N CYS A 2 13.36 -4.19 12.29
CA CYS A 2 11.92 -4.41 12.22
C CYS A 2 11.40 -4.08 10.83
N VAL A 3 10.50 -4.90 10.32
CA VAL A 3 9.94 -4.73 8.99
C VAL A 3 8.43 -4.65 9.08
N GLN A 4 7.82 -3.78 8.30
CA GLN A 4 6.38 -3.76 8.13
C GLN A 4 6.04 -3.86 6.64
N VAL A 5 5.32 -4.92 6.27
CA VAL A 5 4.80 -5.05 4.91
C VAL A 5 3.56 -4.17 4.78
N VAL A 6 3.55 -3.33 3.75
CA VAL A 6 2.43 -2.46 3.40
C VAL A 6 2.02 -2.78 1.97
N GLU A 7 0.83 -3.33 1.82
CA GLU A 7 0.28 -3.67 0.52
C GLU A 7 -0.49 -2.47 -0.04
N ARG A 8 -0.18 -2.11 -1.30
CA ARG A 8 -0.84 -1.01 -2.01
C ARG A 8 -1.25 -1.44 -3.42
N TYR A 9 -2.22 -0.72 -3.97
CA TYR A 9 -2.58 -0.83 -5.38
C TYR A 9 -1.55 -0.14 -6.27
N SER A 10 -1.23 -0.73 -7.42
CA SER A 10 -0.13 -0.28 -8.28
C SER A 10 -0.39 1.07 -8.95
N VAL A 11 -1.65 1.35 -9.35
CA VAL A 11 -1.98 2.59 -10.07
C VAL A 11 -2.35 3.73 -9.13
N CYS A 12 -3.24 3.48 -8.17
CA CYS A 12 -3.74 4.54 -7.28
C CYS A 12 -2.95 4.67 -5.98
N GLY A 13 -2.05 3.73 -5.67
CA GLY A 13 -1.27 3.73 -4.43
C GLY A 13 -2.11 3.57 -3.16
N CYS A 14 -3.42 3.34 -3.25
CA CYS A 14 -4.28 3.17 -2.09
C CYS A 14 -3.82 2.01 -1.23
N LEU A 15 -3.96 2.15 0.10
CA LEU A 15 -3.67 1.08 1.03
C LEU A 15 -4.64 -0.08 0.78
N TYR A 16 -4.09 -1.26 0.51
CA TYR A 16 -4.85 -2.50 0.49
C TYR A 16 -4.82 -3.13 1.89
N HIS A 17 -3.61 -3.33 2.43
CA HIS A 17 -3.44 -3.92 3.75
C HIS A 17 -2.16 -3.43 4.43
N LYS A 18 -2.20 -3.27 5.75
CA LYS A 18 -1.03 -2.93 6.57
C LYS A 18 -0.81 -4.05 7.57
N HIS A 19 0.25 -4.83 7.34
CA HIS A 19 0.58 -5.96 8.21
C HIS A 19 1.11 -5.48 9.56
N GLN A 20 1.12 -6.38 10.54
CA GLN A 20 1.82 -6.13 11.80
C GLN A 20 3.32 -5.97 11.56
N ILE A 21 4.00 -5.34 12.52
CA ILE A 21 5.44 -5.19 12.48
C ILE A 21 6.07 -6.54 12.82
N ASP A 22 6.92 -7.04 11.93
CA ASP A 22 7.84 -8.13 12.24
C ASP A 22 8.95 -7.57 13.12
N THR A 23 8.86 -7.87 14.41
CA THR A 23 9.73 -7.32 15.44
C THR A 23 11.03 -8.11 15.54
N CYS A 24 12.18 -7.42 15.54
CA CYS A 24 13.44 -8.07 15.85
C CYS A 24 13.79 -7.98 17.36
N LEU A 25 14.84 -8.67 17.79
CA LEU A 25 15.32 -8.74 19.19
C LEU A 25 15.62 -7.39 19.87
N LEU A 26 15.73 -6.31 19.10
CA LEU A 26 16.03 -4.95 19.59
C LEU A 26 14.81 -4.02 19.51
N TYR A 27 13.63 -4.56 19.23
CA TYR A 27 12.39 -3.78 19.17
C TYR A 27 12.15 -3.03 20.48
N GLY A 28 11.81 -1.75 20.39
CA GLY A 28 11.62 -0.86 21.55
C GLY A 28 12.91 -0.27 22.14
N LYS A 29 14.10 -0.67 21.68
CA LYS A 29 15.36 -0.02 22.07
C LYS A 29 15.62 1.24 21.23
N GLY A 30 16.23 2.25 21.84
CA GLY A 30 16.56 3.51 21.16
C GLY A 30 17.42 3.31 19.91
N GLY A 31 17.17 4.10 18.87
CA GLY A 31 17.85 3.99 17.57
C GLY A 31 17.28 2.88 16.65
N HIS A 32 16.18 2.25 17.03
CA HIS A 32 15.55 1.20 16.24
C HIS A 32 14.47 1.75 15.31
N ALA A 33 14.71 1.75 13.99
CA ALA A 33 13.71 2.14 13.00
C ALA A 33 12.96 0.93 12.43
N VAL A 34 11.65 1.09 12.22
CA VAL A 34 10.83 0.14 11.47
C VAL A 34 10.94 0.49 9.99
N GLN A 35 11.43 -0.46 9.19
CA GLN A 35 11.48 -0.28 7.74
C GLN A 35 10.17 -0.74 7.11
N GLN A 36 9.51 0.14 6.38
CA GLN A 36 8.34 -0.23 5.59
C GLN A 36 8.77 -0.81 4.23
N LYS A 37 8.17 -1.93 3.85
CA LYS A 37 8.31 -2.54 2.54
C LYS A 37 6.97 -2.49 1.83
N ILE A 38 6.92 -1.78 0.70
CA ILE A 38 5.70 -1.69 -0.10
C ILE A 38 5.66 -2.86 -1.06
N VAL A 39 4.53 -3.57 -1.06
CA VAL A 39 4.22 -4.65 -2.01
C VAL A 39 3.01 -4.21 -2.84
N LEU A 40 3.09 -4.37 -4.15
CA LEU A 40 1.99 -4.06 -5.06
C LEU A 40 1.19 -5.33 -5.34
N VAL A 41 -0.10 -5.33 -5.01
CA VAL A 41 -0.93 -6.56 -4.98
C VAL A 41 -2.12 -6.56 -5.96
N GLY A 42 -2.39 -5.43 -6.63
CA GLY A 42 -3.49 -5.31 -7.60
C GLY A 42 -3.45 -3.98 -8.37
N TYR A 43 -4.32 -3.83 -9.38
CA TYR A 43 -4.31 -2.66 -10.28
C TYR A 43 -4.82 -1.37 -9.62
N ALA A 44 -6.10 -1.32 -9.24
CA ALA A 44 -6.74 -0.17 -8.58
C ALA A 44 -7.72 -0.64 -7.48
N CYS A 45 -7.93 0.19 -6.46
CA CYS A 45 -8.97 -0.08 -5.45
C CYS A 45 -10.38 0.15 -6.03
N SER A 46 -11.42 -0.34 -5.36
CA SER A 46 -12.81 -0.20 -5.82
C SER A 46 -13.19 1.23 -6.18
N ALA A 47 -12.86 2.20 -5.33
CA ALA A 47 -13.15 3.62 -5.56
C ALA A 47 -12.49 4.20 -6.83
N HIS A 48 -11.32 3.70 -7.22
CA HIS A 48 -10.60 4.15 -8.41
C HIS A 48 -10.80 3.24 -9.62
N SER A 49 -11.31 2.03 -9.42
CA SER A 49 -11.70 1.13 -10.51
C SER A 49 -12.99 1.60 -11.19
N GLU A 50 -13.90 2.24 -10.44
CA GLU A 50 -15.16 2.79 -10.96
C GLU A 50 -14.96 4.13 -11.70
N GLN A 51 -13.85 4.83 -11.47
CA GLN A 51 -13.51 6.05 -12.21
C GLN A 51 -12.94 5.72 -13.59
N ALA A 52 -12.35 4.54 -13.78
CA ALA A 52 -11.85 4.08 -15.08
C ALA A 52 -12.98 3.92 -16.12
N THR A 53 -14.24 3.73 -15.71
CA THR A 53 -15.41 3.67 -16.59
C THR A 53 -16.07 5.05 -16.84
N LYS A 54 -15.59 6.12 -16.21
CA LYS A 54 -16.08 7.50 -16.37
C LYS A 54 -15.19 8.41 -17.24
N ALA A 55 -14.22 7.85 -17.95
CA ALA A 55 -13.57 8.51 -19.08
C ALA A 55 -14.05 7.77 -20.33
N VAL A 56 -14.97 8.29 -21.16
CA VAL A 56 -14.94 9.54 -21.94
C VAL A 56 -16.40 9.92 -22.26
N PRO A 57 -16.86 11.18 -22.07
CA PRO A 57 -18.01 11.67 -22.83
C PRO A 57 -17.59 11.69 -24.30
N ASN A 58 -18.17 10.80 -25.10
CA ASN A 58 -18.00 10.79 -26.54
C ASN A 58 -18.83 11.96 -27.10
N ASP A 59 -18.29 13.17 -27.02
CA ASP A 59 -18.85 14.35 -27.69
C ASP A 59 -18.53 14.23 -29.19
N LEU A 60 -19.59 13.98 -29.96
CA LEU A 60 -19.64 13.90 -31.42
C LEU A 60 -19.42 15.28 -32.06
#